data_AF-A0A800AXK4-F1
#
_entry.id   AF-A0A800AXK4-F1
#
_cell.length_a   1.000
_cell.length_b   1.000
_cell.length_c   1.000
_cell.angle_alpha   90.00
_cell.angle_beta   90.00
_cell.angle_gamma   90.00
#
_symmetry.space_group_name_H-M   'P 1'
#
loop_
_entity.id
_entity.type
_entity.pdbx_description
1 polymer ?
#
loop_
_entity_poly.entity_id
_entity_poly.type
_entity_poly.pdbx_seq_one_letter_code
_entity_poly.pdbx_strand_id
1 'polypeptide(L)' 'FTHFNLEQALNLIDEVKPKRAYITHISHKLGFHSEVEKQLPKNVFLAYDGLSLEF' A
#
# COMPACT_ATOMS: atom_id res chain seq x y z
N PHE A 1 -10.96 -2.31 -16.29
CA PHE A 1 -10.72 -2.74 -14.90
C PHE A 1 -9.35 -3.42 -14.88
N THR A 2 -8.28 -2.67 -14.61
CA THR A 2 -6.89 -3.16 -14.74
C THR A 2 -6.06 -2.96 -13.48
N HIS A 3 -6.62 -2.33 -12.44
CA HIS A 3 -5.94 -2.01 -11.18
C HIS A 3 -6.73 -2.58 -10.00
N PHE A 4 -6.02 -2.99 -8.95
CA PHE A 4 -6.63 -3.35 -7.68
C PHE A 4 -7.10 -2.11 -6.92
N ASN A 5 -8.21 -2.26 -6.19
CA ASN A 5 -8.53 -1.33 -5.11
C ASN A 5 -7.71 -1.67 -3.84
N LEU A 6 -7.80 -0.83 -2.81
CA LEU A 6 -7.02 -1.02 -1.58
C LEU A 6 -7.33 -2.36 -0.90
N GLU A 7 -8.60 -2.73 -0.80
CA GLU A 7 -9.04 -3.97 -0.17
C GLU A 7 -8.50 -5.22 -0.90
N GLN A 8 -8.56 -5.23 -2.23
CA GLN A 8 -8.01 -6.30 -3.06
C GLN A 8 -6.49 -6.44 -2.88
N ALA A 9 -5.77 -5.31 -2.84
CA ALA A 9 -4.34 -5.33 -2.58
C ALA A 9 -4.02 -5.85 -1.17
N LEU A 10 -4.78 -5.45 -0.15
CA LEU A 10 -4.62 -5.92 1.23
C LEU A 10 -4.90 -7.42 1.36
N ASN A 11 -5.95 -7.93 0.72
CA ASN A 11 -6.27 -9.35 0.72
C ASN A 11 -5.14 -10.18 0.09
N LEU A 12 -4.56 -9.70 -1.01
CA LEU A 12 -3.42 -10.37 -1.65
C LEU A 12 -2.17 -10.34 -0.74
N ILE A 13 -1.91 -9.22 -0.06
CA ILE A 13 -0.79 -9.10 0.87
C ILE A 13 -0.96 -10.06 2.05
N ASP A 14 -2.18 -10.22 2.58
CA ASP A 14 -2.48 -11.17 3.66
C ASP A 14 -2.31 -12.64 3.23
N GLU A 15 -2.61 -12.95 1.97
CA GLU A 15 -2.37 -14.29 1.39
C GLU A 15 -0.87 -14.58 1.23
N VAL A 16 -0.12 -13.63 0.66
CA VAL A 16 1.31 -13.80 0.34
C VAL A 16 2.21 -13.69 1.58
N LYS A 17 1.78 -12.93 2.60
CA LYS A 17 2.48 -12.71 3.88
C LYS A 17 3.94 -12.21 3.72
N PRO A 18 4.18 -11.11 2.97
CA PRO A 18 5.51 -10.54 2.86
C PRO A 18 5.97 -9.90 4.18
N LYS A 19 7.30 -9.80 4.36
CA LYS A 19 7.89 -9.07 5.50
C LYS A 19 7.47 -7.59 5.54
N ARG A 20 7.43 -6.94 4.37
CA ARG A 20 6.95 -5.57 4.16
C ARG A 20 6.33 -5.46 2.77
N ALA A 21 5.25 -4.71 2.64
CA ALA A 21 4.59 -4.41 1.37
C ALA A 21 4.48 -2.89 1.17
N TYR A 22 4.74 -2.42 -0.05
CA TYR A 22 4.59 -1.02 -0.42
C TYR A 22 3.59 -0.91 -1.57
N ILE A 23 2.49 -0.21 -1.34
CA ILE A 23 1.43 0.00 -2.34
C ILE A 23 1.79 1.24 -3.15
N THR A 24 1.84 1.09 -4.48
CA THR A 24 2.11 2.18 -5.43
C THR A 24 0.94 2.36 -6.41
N HIS A 25 1.08 3.28 -7.36
CA HIS A 25 0.08 3.60 -8.38
C HIS A 25 -1.30 3.93 -7.77
N ILE A 26 -1.26 4.87 -6.82
CA ILE A 26 -2.41 5.28 -6.02
C ILE A 26 -3.14 6.42 -6.74
N SER A 27 -4.46 6.31 -6.87
CA SER A 27 -5.28 7.41 -7.40
C SER A 27 -5.57 8.46 -6.32
N HIS A 28 -5.87 9.69 -6.75
CA HIS A 28 -6.32 10.78 -5.86
C HIS A 28 -7.57 10.44 -5.03
N LYS A 29 -8.32 9.39 -5.38
CA LYS A 29 -9.52 8.96 -4.65
C LYS A 29 -9.22 8.17 -3.37
N LEU A 30 -7.97 7.79 -3.13
CA LEU A 30 -7.61 7.04 -1.92
C LEU A 30 -7.72 7.91 -0.65
N GLY A 31 -7.63 9.23 -0.78
CA GLY A 31 -7.56 10.17 0.33
C GLY A 31 -6.13 10.63 0.61
N PHE A 32 -5.90 11.25 1.76
CA PHE A 32 -4.56 11.72 2.12
C PHE A 32 -3.68 10.56 2.57
N HIS A 33 -2.46 10.50 2.02
CA HIS A 33 -1.46 9.49 2.33
C HIS A 33 -1.29 9.28 3.85
N SER A 34 -1.13 10.36 4.61
CA SER A 34 -0.96 10.32 6.07
C SER A 34 -2.17 9.81 6.86
N GLU A 35 -3.38 9.91 6.29
CA GLU A 35 -4.60 9.42 6.94
C GLU A 35 -4.81 7.94 6.64
N VAL A 36 -4.61 7.56 5.38
CA VAL A 36 -4.76 6.17 4.93
C VAL A 36 -3.69 5.30 5.54
N GLU A 37 -2.44 5.76 5.60
CA GLU A 37 -1.32 4.98 6.13
C GLU A 37 -1.51 4.58 7.60
N LYS A 38 -2.19 5.42 8.40
CA LYS A 38 -2.54 5.09 9.79
C LYS A 38 -3.54 3.95 9.91
N GLN A 39 -4.29 3.66 8.85
CA GLN A 39 -5.31 2.60 8.80
C GLN A 39 -4.74 1.29 8.24
N LEU A 40 -3.52 1.31 7.68
CA LEU A 40 -2.92 0.13 7.09
C LEU A 40 -2.37 -0.83 8.17
N PRO A 41 -2.30 -2.14 7.87
CA PRO A 41 -1.60 -3.09 8.72
C PRO A 41 -0.13 -2.72 8.91
N LYS A 42 0.48 -3.12 10.03
CA LYS A 42 1.84 -2.71 10.46
C LYS A 42 2.96 -2.98 9.45
N ASN A 43 2.77 -3.94 8.53
CA ASN A 43 3.76 -4.32 7.52
C ASN A 43 3.41 -3.80 6.12
N VAL A 44 2.39 -2.95 5.98
CA VAL A 44 1.94 -2.38 4.71
C VAL A 44 2.06 -0.87 4.76
N PHE A 45 2.67 -0.31 3.72
CA PHE A 45 3.00 1.11 3.61
C PHE A 45 2.53 1.66 2.27
N LEU A 46 2.24 2.95 2.23
CA LEU A 46 2.02 3.63 0.95
C LEU A 46 3.38 4.11 0.42
N ALA A 47 3.68 3.80 -0.84
CA ALA A 47 4.84 4.37 -1.51
C ALA A 47 4.62 5.86 -1.79
N TYR A 48 5.72 6.60 -1.88
CA TYR A 48 5.75 8.01 -2.28
C TYR A 48 6.95 8.26 -3.19
N ASP A 49 6.87 9.34 -3.95
CA ASP A 49 7.92 9.70 -4.91
C ASP A 49 9.23 10.01 -4.17
N GLY A 50 10.31 9.32 -4.58
CA GLY A 50 11.62 9.42 -3.92
C GLY A 50 11.84 8.46 -2.75
N LEU A 51 10.88 7.57 -2.44
CA LEU A 51 11.09 6.48 -1.50
C LEU A 51 12.30 5.63 -1.92
N SER A 52 13.27 5.50 -1.02
CA SER A 52 14.46 4.64 -1.18
C SER A 52 14.49 3.61 -0.06
N LEU A 53 14.82 2.37 -0.42
CA LEU A 53 14.86 1.23 0.50
C LEU A 53 16.24 0.59 0.45
N GLU A 54 16.80 0.33 1.62
CA GLU A 54 17.98 -0.52 1.79
C GLU A 54 17.53 -1.94 2.14
N PHE A 55 18.15 -2.94 1.50
CA PHE A 55 17.77 -4.35 1.60
C PHE A 55 18.89 -5.20 2.19
#